data_AF-A0A7R9JJP9-F1
#
_entry.id   AF-A0A7R9JJP9-F1
#
_cell.length_a   1.000
_cell.length_b   1.000
_cell.length_c   1.000
_cell.angle_alpha   90.00
_cell.angle_beta   90.00
_cell.angle_gamma   90.00
#
_symmetry.space_group_name_H-M   'P 1'
#
loop_
_entity.id
_entity.type
_entity.pdbx_description
1 polymer ?
#
loop_
_entity_poly.entity_id
_entity_poly.type
_entity_poly.pdbx_seq_one_letter_code
_entity_poly.pdbx_strand_id
1 'polypeptide(L)'
;MAVHSDWLERMSRVINNNVTCGYDIDRFINMYQVSHHLDFLLSSIPHTSHSCMMQLLSVNTGDIPSLEMGGAVSVPITRNGCVNALVYWFSVTYMEGILPISTLRNDSHIHQAAVLLHPGVPVKEGDNLNVVVMFQQGFLNLKIAEAIK
;
A
#
# COMPACT_ATOMS: atom_id res chain seq x y z
N MET A 1 1.99 -2.93 -4.77
CA MET A 1 3.42 -3.26 -4.66
C MET A 1 3.80 -3.32 -3.18
N ALA A 2 4.46 -4.39 -2.74
CA ALA A 2 4.92 -4.54 -1.37
C ALA A 2 6.30 -3.88 -1.20
N VAL A 3 6.44 -2.97 -0.23
CA VAL A 3 7.67 -2.20 -0.03
C VAL A 3 8.06 -2.10 1.44
N HIS A 4 9.34 -1.77 1.65
CA HIS A 4 9.87 -1.24 2.89
C HIS A 4 10.21 0.24 2.70
N SER A 5 9.74 1.12 3.58
CA SER A 5 10.11 2.55 3.60
C SER A 5 10.09 3.11 5.02
N ASP A 6 11.26 3.48 5.53
CA ASP A 6 11.37 4.23 6.79
C ASP A 6 10.70 5.60 6.70
N TRP A 7 10.69 6.21 5.51
CA TRP A 7 10.10 7.53 5.31
C TRP A 7 8.59 7.48 5.55
N LEU A 8 7.89 6.50 4.96
CA LEU A 8 6.45 6.32 5.16
C LEU A 8 6.13 6.07 6.64
N GLU A 9 6.93 5.27 7.33
CA GLU A 9 6.73 5.00 8.77
C GLU A 9 6.91 6.28 9.61
N ARG A 10 7.99 7.03 9.38
CA ARG A 10 8.28 8.28 10.12
C ARG A 10 7.23 9.36 9.90
N MET A 11 6.62 9.42 8.72
CA MET A 11 5.57 10.40 8.42
C MET A 11 4.21 10.04 8.99
N SER A 12 4.05 8.85 9.59
CA SER A 12 2.74 8.39 10.08
C SER A 12 2.74 7.94 11.53
N ARG A 13 3.91 7.76 12.16
CA ARG A 13 4.05 7.46 13.59
C ARG A 13 5.39 7.90 14.15
N VAL A 14 5.43 8.11 15.46
CA VAL A 14 6.66 8.21 16.24
C VAL A 14 7.25 6.81 16.41
N ILE A 15 8.50 6.61 16.01
CA ILE A 15 9.13 5.28 15.95
C ILE A 15 9.70 4.86 17.30
N ASN A 16 10.40 5.76 18.00
CA ASN A 16 11.06 5.47 19.27
C ASN A 16 11.34 6.75 20.06
N ASN A 17 11.74 6.59 21.33
CA ASN A 17 12.00 7.72 22.21
C ASN A 17 13.34 8.43 21.91
N ASN A 18 14.22 7.84 21.09
CA ASN A 18 15.49 8.47 20.73
C ASN A 18 15.25 9.70 19.83
N VAL A 19 14.24 9.66 18.96
CA VAL A 19 13.85 10.82 18.12
C VAL A 19 13.05 11.88 18.88
N THR A 20 12.74 11.63 20.15
CA THR A 20 12.00 12.53 21.04
C THR A 20 12.81 12.86 22.31
N CYS A 21 14.14 12.83 22.25
CA CYS A 21 15.02 13.18 23.38
C CYS A 21 14.74 12.39 24.68
N GLY A 22 14.26 11.15 24.57
CA GLY A 22 13.91 10.29 25.70
C GLY A 22 12.49 10.48 26.24
N TYR A 23 11.70 11.40 25.69
CA TYR A 23 10.31 11.60 26.10
C TYR A 23 9.39 10.54 25.50
N ASP A 24 8.48 10.00 26.31
CA ASP A 24 7.49 8.97 25.96
C ASP A 24 6.30 9.56 25.18
N ILE A 25 6.59 10.23 24.06
CA ILE A 25 5.59 10.95 23.25
C ILE A 25 4.77 9.98 22.39
N ASP A 26 5.37 8.88 21.97
CA ASP A 26 4.77 7.87 21.10
C ASP A 26 3.48 7.30 21.69
N ARG A 27 3.45 7.07 23.01
CA ARG A 27 2.26 6.61 23.75
C ARG A 27 1.04 7.51 23.57
N PHE A 28 1.25 8.81 23.39
CA PHE A 28 0.17 9.78 23.26
C PHE A 28 -0.17 10.07 21.80
N ILE A 29 0.84 10.20 20.93
CA ILE A 29 0.61 10.63 19.55
C ILE A 29 0.25 9.45 18.64
N ASN A 30 0.82 8.26 18.86
CA ASN A 30 0.57 7.12 17.97
C ASN A 30 -0.87 6.57 18.07
N MET A 31 -1.67 6.98 19.06
CA MET A 31 -3.10 6.66 19.07
C MET A 31 -3.86 7.32 17.90
N TYR A 32 -3.28 8.35 17.28
CA TYR A 32 -3.80 9.04 16.10
C TYR A 32 -3.08 8.64 14.80
N GLN A 33 -2.28 7.56 14.82
CA GLN A 33 -1.59 7.09 13.62
C GLN A 33 -2.57 6.71 12.52
N VAL A 34 -2.19 6.96 11.27
CA VAL A 34 -2.98 6.60 10.10
C VAL A 34 -2.59 5.23 9.56
N SER A 35 -3.57 4.49 9.04
CA SER A 35 -3.32 3.24 8.31
C SER A 35 -3.08 3.46 6.82
N HIS A 36 -3.39 4.66 6.31
CA HIS A 36 -3.24 5.03 4.91
C HIS A 36 -2.43 6.33 4.82
N HIS A 37 -1.36 6.29 4.04
CA HIS A 37 -0.62 7.48 3.64
C HIS A 37 -1.04 7.85 2.22
N LEU A 38 -1.52 9.07 2.03
CA LEU A 38 -2.01 9.56 0.75
C LEU A 38 -1.07 10.63 0.19
N ASP A 39 -1.18 10.89 -1.10
CA ASP A 39 -0.59 12.05 -1.75
C ASP A 39 0.94 12.13 -1.65
N PHE A 40 1.63 11.07 -2.07
CA PHE A 40 3.08 11.08 -2.21
C PHE A 40 3.55 10.55 -3.57
N LEU A 41 4.68 11.06 -4.01
CA LEU A 41 5.35 10.60 -5.22
C LEU A 41 6.31 9.46 -4.86
N LEU A 42 6.00 8.24 -5.27
CA LEU A 42 6.78 7.05 -4.95
C LEU A 42 8.24 7.17 -5.42
N SER A 43 8.49 7.84 -6.55
CA SER A 43 9.83 8.03 -7.10
C SER A 43 10.69 9.03 -6.32
N SER A 44 10.10 9.87 -5.47
CA SER A 44 10.85 10.84 -4.67
C SER A 44 11.16 10.38 -3.24
N ILE A 45 10.61 9.24 -2.80
CA ILE A 45 10.80 8.72 -1.44
C ILE A 45 11.73 7.50 -1.41
N PRO A 46 12.60 7.37 -0.40
CA PRO A 46 13.43 6.18 -0.24
C PRO A 46 12.57 4.98 0.13
N HIS A 47 12.68 3.91 -0.66
CA HIS A 47 11.99 2.66 -0.42
C HIS A 47 12.73 1.49 -1.06
N THR A 48 12.47 0.28 -0.56
CA THR A 48 12.92 -0.97 -1.17
C THR A 48 11.70 -1.77 -1.58
N SER A 49 11.59 -2.13 -2.86
CA SER A 49 10.53 -3.04 -3.32
C SER A 49 10.86 -4.49 -2.98
N HIS A 50 9.83 -5.21 -2.52
CA HIS A 50 9.85 -6.64 -2.22
C HIS A 50 8.95 -7.45 -3.15
N SER A 51 8.20 -6.80 -4.05
CA SER A 51 7.38 -7.46 -5.06
C SER A 51 7.48 -6.74 -6.41
N CYS A 52 7.07 -7.42 -7.47
CA CYS A 52 6.78 -6.74 -8.74
C CYS A 52 5.47 -5.94 -8.64
N MET A 53 5.25 -5.07 -9.63
CA MET A 53 3.96 -4.41 -9.86
C MET A 53 2.96 -5.46 -10.34
N MET A 54 1.74 -5.45 -9.80
CA MET A 54 0.68 -6.37 -10.20
C MET A 54 -0.71 -5.75 -10.01
N GLN A 55 -1.70 -6.31 -10.71
CA GLN A 55 -3.09 -5.91 -10.54
C GLN A 55 -3.67 -6.51 -9.26
N LEU A 56 -4.33 -5.67 -8.47
CA LEU A 56 -5.04 -6.07 -7.25
C LEU A 56 -6.55 -6.19 -7.45
N LEU A 57 -7.11 -5.30 -8.26
CA LEU A 57 -8.54 -5.20 -8.54
C LEU A 57 -8.73 -4.62 -9.95
N SER A 58 -9.83 -5.00 -10.60
CA SER A 58 -10.33 -4.35 -11.81
C SER A 58 -11.73 -3.82 -11.54
N VAL A 59 -12.01 -2.58 -11.94
CA VAL A 59 -13.32 -1.95 -11.78
C VAL A 59 -13.86 -1.59 -13.16
N ASN A 60 -15.01 -2.18 -13.52
CA ASN A 60 -15.75 -1.77 -14.72
C ASN A 60 -16.75 -0.67 -14.36
N THR A 61 -16.58 0.51 -14.93
CA THR A 61 -17.49 1.65 -14.72
C THR A 61 -18.82 1.51 -15.48
N GLY A 62 -18.98 0.52 -16.35
CA GLY A 62 -20.25 0.22 -17.02
C GLY A 62 -21.30 -0.48 -16.13
N ASP A 63 -20.85 -1.14 -15.05
CA ASP A 63 -21.68 -2.09 -14.28
C ASP A 63 -21.85 -1.63 -12.81
N ILE A 64 -22.57 -0.52 -12.57
CA ILE A 64 -22.61 0.16 -11.25
C ILE A 64 -23.97 0.12 -10.49
N PRO A 65 -24.59 -1.02 -10.12
CA PRO A 65 -25.68 -0.97 -9.13
C PRO A 65 -25.25 -1.30 -7.68
N SER A 66 -24.18 -2.07 -7.47
CA SER A 66 -23.73 -2.49 -6.14
C SER A 66 -22.24 -2.87 -6.14
N LEU A 67 -21.36 -1.88 -6.30
CA LEU A 67 -19.92 -2.09 -6.43
C LEU A 67 -19.27 -2.44 -5.06
N GLU A 68 -19.68 -3.56 -4.49
CA GLU A 68 -18.91 -4.31 -3.50
C GLU A 68 -18.10 -5.34 -4.27
N MET A 69 -16.79 -5.14 -4.29
CA MET A 69 -15.86 -6.05 -4.95
C MET A 69 -14.69 -6.33 -4.03
N GLY A 70 -14.09 -7.48 -4.17
CA GLY A 70 -12.94 -7.83 -3.36
C GLY A 70 -12.52 -9.27 -3.53
N GLY A 71 -11.47 -9.61 -2.81
CA GLY A 71 -10.90 -10.95 -2.82
C GLY A 71 -9.52 -10.98 -2.19
N ALA A 72 -8.98 -12.18 -2.01
CA ALA A 72 -7.59 -12.36 -1.62
C ALA A 72 -6.71 -12.46 -2.88
N VAL A 73 -5.64 -11.68 -2.90
CA VAL A 73 -4.63 -11.67 -3.96
C VAL A 73 -3.31 -12.11 -3.35
N SER A 74 -2.70 -13.15 -3.92
CA SER A 74 -1.37 -13.60 -3.51
C SER A 74 -0.30 -12.73 -4.19
N VAL A 75 0.44 -11.93 -3.42
CA VAL A 75 1.52 -11.07 -3.92
C VAL A 75 2.86 -11.80 -3.78
N PRO A 76 3.51 -12.21 -4.88
CA PRO A 76 4.78 -12.92 -4.81
C PRO A 76 5.91 -12.01 -4.34
N ILE A 77 6.69 -12.49 -3.38
CA ILE A 77 7.86 -11.79 -2.85
C ILE A 77 9.09 -12.17 -3.66
N THR A 78 9.76 -11.14 -4.17
CA THR A 78 10.95 -11.27 -5.03
C THR A 78 12.25 -10.92 -4.30
N ARG A 79 12.15 -10.47 -3.04
CA ARG A 79 13.33 -10.07 -2.25
C ARG A 79 13.08 -10.24 -0.76
N ASN A 80 14.05 -10.84 -0.06
CA ASN A 80 14.06 -10.93 1.41
C ASN A 80 13.98 -9.55 2.08
N GLY A 81 13.28 -9.47 3.23
CA GLY A 81 13.27 -8.28 4.07
C GLY A 81 12.03 -8.16 4.95
N CYS A 82 11.56 -6.93 5.15
CA CYS A 82 10.39 -6.63 5.97
C CYS A 82 9.49 -5.63 5.26
N VAL A 83 8.28 -6.04 4.88
CA VAL A 83 7.31 -5.18 4.20
C VAL A 83 6.57 -4.35 5.26
N ASN A 84 6.71 -3.03 5.22
CA ASN A 84 6.00 -2.12 6.12
C ASN A 84 4.94 -1.27 5.40
N ALA A 85 4.80 -1.41 4.07
CA ALA A 85 3.74 -0.75 3.32
C ALA A 85 3.33 -1.51 2.05
N LEU A 86 2.06 -1.34 1.66
CA LEU A 86 1.51 -1.73 0.36
C LEU A 86 1.20 -0.46 -0.43
N VAL A 87 2.06 -0.12 -1.38
CA VAL A 87 1.86 1.03 -2.29
C VAL A 87 0.92 0.63 -3.41
N TYR A 88 -0.05 1.49 -3.71
CA TYR A 88 -1.00 1.31 -4.80
C TYR A 88 -1.20 2.60 -5.60
N TRP A 89 -1.64 2.41 -6.83
CA TRP A 89 -1.92 3.42 -7.84
C TRP A 89 -2.92 2.83 -8.83
N PHE A 90 -3.33 3.61 -9.83
CA PHE A 90 -4.35 3.20 -10.77
C PHE A 90 -3.83 3.14 -12.20
N SER A 91 -4.48 2.31 -13.00
CA SER A 91 -4.33 2.25 -14.44
C SER A 91 -5.71 2.37 -15.05
N VAL A 92 -5.96 3.43 -15.81
CA VAL A 92 -7.27 3.77 -16.35
C VAL A 92 -7.29 3.48 -17.84
N THR A 93 -8.21 2.61 -18.27
CA THR A 93 -8.47 2.33 -19.68
C THR A 93 -9.71 3.11 -20.10
N TYR A 94 -9.55 4.09 -20.99
CA TYR A 94 -10.67 4.94 -21.44
C TYR A 94 -11.49 4.29 -22.55
N MET A 95 -10.83 3.57 -23.45
CA MET A 95 -11.47 2.88 -24.58
C MET A 95 -10.74 1.58 -24.87
N GLU A 96 -11.48 0.59 -25.37
CA GLU A 96 -10.91 -0.67 -25.83
C GLU A 96 -9.91 -0.43 -26.97
N GLY A 97 -8.78 -1.15 -26.94
CA GLY A 97 -7.70 -0.99 -27.92
C GLY A 97 -6.73 0.18 -27.65
N ILE A 98 -7.01 1.05 -26.68
CA ILE A 98 -6.07 2.10 -26.25
C ILE A 98 -5.26 1.63 -25.04
N LEU A 99 -3.97 1.97 -25.03
CA LEU A 99 -3.10 1.67 -23.89
C LEU A 99 -3.61 2.35 -22.60
N PRO A 100 -3.64 1.62 -21.47
CA PRO A 100 -4.05 2.20 -20.20
C PRO A 100 -3.14 3.35 -19.76
N ILE A 101 -3.72 4.38 -19.14
CA ILE A 101 -2.99 5.49 -18.55
C ILE A 101 -2.75 5.19 -17.06
N SER A 102 -1.48 5.06 -16.68
CA SER A 102 -1.10 4.80 -15.29
C SER A 102 -0.86 6.09 -14.50
N THR A 103 -1.34 6.12 -13.25
CA THR A 103 -1.04 7.19 -12.29
C THR A 103 0.32 7.01 -11.61
N LEU A 104 1.13 6.01 -11.99
CA LEU A 104 2.52 5.87 -11.54
C LEU A 104 3.51 6.65 -12.43
N ARG A 105 3.07 7.15 -13.59
CA ARG A 105 3.94 7.85 -14.53
C ARG A 105 4.53 9.11 -13.90
N ASN A 106 5.76 9.45 -14.29
CA ASN A 106 6.48 10.63 -13.78
C ASN A 106 5.78 11.97 -14.12
N ASP A 107 4.98 12.01 -15.19
CA ASP A 107 4.19 13.16 -15.61
C ASP A 107 2.74 13.12 -15.11
N SER A 108 2.40 12.17 -14.23
CA SER A 108 1.06 12.10 -13.65
C SER A 108 0.84 13.22 -12.64
N HIS A 109 -0.31 13.86 -12.72
CA HIS A 109 -0.79 14.79 -11.68
C HIS A 109 -1.47 14.09 -10.50
N ILE A 110 -1.53 12.75 -10.53
CA ILE A 110 -2.13 11.95 -9.47
C ILE A 110 -1.02 11.19 -8.76
N HIS A 111 -0.83 11.50 -7.48
CA HIS A 111 0.12 10.83 -6.63
C HIS A 111 -0.37 9.44 -6.17
N GLN A 112 0.56 8.67 -5.63
CA GLN A 112 0.30 7.32 -5.14
C GLN A 112 -0.18 7.36 -3.69
N ALA A 113 -0.66 6.21 -3.23
CA ALA A 113 -1.09 6.00 -1.86
C ALA A 113 -0.51 4.68 -1.34
N ALA A 114 -0.45 4.55 -0.01
CA ALA A 114 0.09 3.38 0.65
C ALA A 114 -0.78 2.99 1.84
N VAL A 115 -1.03 1.68 1.98
CA VAL A 115 -1.47 1.12 3.26
C VAL A 115 -0.24 0.79 4.09
N LEU A 116 -0.21 1.28 5.32
CA LEU A 116 0.89 1.07 6.25
C LEU A 116 0.66 -0.18 7.09
N LEU A 117 1.74 -0.93 7.32
CA LEU A 117 1.72 -2.20 8.05
C LEU A 117 2.58 -2.04 9.29
N HIS A 118 1.93 -2.06 10.46
CA HIS A 118 2.61 -2.02 11.74
C HIS A 118 2.05 -3.09 12.69
N PRO A 119 2.89 -4.02 13.17
CA PRO A 119 4.31 -4.19 12.82
C PRO A 119 4.49 -4.57 11.35
N GLY A 120 5.67 -4.27 10.79
CA GLY A 120 6.02 -4.72 9.44
C GLY A 120 6.08 -6.25 9.36
N VAL A 121 5.85 -6.79 8.16
CA VAL A 121 5.77 -8.23 7.92
C VAL A 121 7.10 -8.75 7.36
N PRO A 122 7.84 -9.60 8.10
CA PRO A 122 9.06 -10.22 7.58
C PRO A 122 8.70 -11.18 6.44
N VAL A 123 9.46 -11.12 5.34
CA VAL A 123 9.25 -11.91 4.13
C VAL A 123 10.56 -12.44 3.57
N LYS A 124 10.48 -13.56 2.88
CA LYS A 124 11.55 -14.17 2.10
C LYS A 124 11.17 -14.24 0.62
N GLU A 125 12.17 -14.20 -0.24
CA GLU A 125 12.02 -14.46 -1.65
C GLU A 125 11.40 -15.84 -1.86
N GLY A 126 10.36 -15.90 -2.70
CA GLY A 126 9.53 -17.08 -2.89
C GLY A 126 8.29 -17.15 -1.98
N ASP A 127 8.20 -16.31 -0.94
CA ASP A 127 6.98 -16.19 -0.15
C ASP A 127 5.84 -15.56 -0.95
N ASN A 128 4.62 -15.77 -0.48
CA ASN A 128 3.41 -15.15 -1.02
C ASN A 128 2.72 -14.36 0.09
N LEU A 129 2.60 -13.06 -0.11
CA LEU A 129 1.88 -12.18 0.79
C LEU A 129 0.41 -12.10 0.37
N ASN A 130 -0.47 -12.72 1.15
CA ASN A 130 -1.90 -12.70 0.87
C ASN A 130 -2.50 -11.34 1.25
N VAL A 131 -2.96 -10.59 0.27
CA VAL A 131 -3.59 -9.28 0.44
C VAL A 131 -5.08 -9.40 0.17
N VAL A 132 -5.90 -9.11 1.18
CA VAL A 132 -7.34 -8.93 1.03
C VAL A 132 -7.59 -7.53 0.50
N VAL A 133 -8.23 -7.47 -0.67
CA VAL A 133 -8.64 -6.25 -1.33
C VAL A 133 -10.15 -6.11 -1.17
N MET A 134 -10.62 -4.94 -0.78
CA MET A 134 -12.03 -4.62 -0.69
C MET A 134 -12.28 -3.25 -1.28
N PHE A 135 -13.25 -3.16 -2.19
CA PHE A 135 -13.74 -1.93 -2.75
C PHE A 135 -15.23 -1.82 -2.47
N GLN A 136 -15.63 -0.78 -1.75
CA GLN A 136 -17.02 -0.53 -1.38
C GLN A 136 -17.26 0.98 -1.36
N GLN A 137 -18.29 1.43 -2.08
CA GLN A 137 -18.74 2.83 -2.08
C GLN A 137 -17.61 3.85 -2.37
N GLY A 138 -16.68 3.50 -3.26
CA GLY A 138 -15.56 4.38 -3.62
C GLY A 138 -14.33 4.25 -2.70
N PHE A 139 -14.41 3.49 -1.61
CA PHE A 139 -13.29 3.24 -0.72
C PHE A 139 -12.58 1.95 -1.12
N LEU A 140 -11.27 2.06 -1.36
CA LEU A 140 -10.37 0.92 -1.51
C LEU A 140 -9.69 0.64 -0.17
N ASN A 141 -9.80 -0.58 0.32
CA ASN A 141 -9.13 -1.06 1.51
C ASN A 141 -8.25 -2.26 1.15
N LEU A 142 -6.99 -2.23 1.60
CA LEU A 142 -6.05 -3.33 1.46
C LEU A 142 -5.64 -3.79 2.86
N LYS A 143 -5.66 -5.09 3.10
CA LYS A 143 -5.18 -5.70 4.36
C LYS A 143 -4.36 -6.93 4.04
N ILE A 144 -3.39 -7.25 4.89
CA ILE A 144 -2.77 -8.56 4.84
C ILE A 144 -3.74 -9.55 5.49
N ALA A 145 -4.00 -10.67 4.83
CA ALA A 145 -4.75 -11.76 5.43
C ALA A 145 -3.94 -12.29 6.62
N GLU A 146 -4.51 -12.27 7.83
CA GLU A 146 -3.87 -12.90 8.97
C GLU A 146 -3.66 -14.39 8.65
N ALA A 147 -2.46 -14.90 8.89
CA ALA A 147 -2.25 -16.34 8.91
C ALA A 147 -3.18 -16.88 10.00
N ILE A 148 -4.15 -17.70 9.63
CA ILE A 148 -4.92 -18.50 10.57
C ILE A 148 -3.87 -19.31 11.35
N LYS A 149 -3.62 -18.91 12.60
CA LYS A 149 -2.72 -19.61 13.51
C LYS A 149 -3.32 -20.93 13.96
#